data_AF-A0A852TFC6-F1
#
_entry.id   AF-A0A852TFC6-F1
#
_cell.length_a   1.000
_cell.length_b   1.000
_cell.length_c   1.000
_cell.angle_alpha   90.00
_cell.angle_beta   90.00
_cell.angle_gamma   90.00
#
_symmetry.space_group_name_H-M   'P 1'
#
loop_
_entity.id
_entity.type
_entity.pdbx_description
1 polymer ?
#
loop_
_entity_poly.entity_id
_entity_poly.type
_entity_poly.pdbx_seq_one_letter_code
_entity_poly.pdbx_strand_id
1 'polypeptide(L)'
;MDELIEDMYETTVQMHKALMEENIEEFEELLSKRNEMMIAVDERKANYSDYMYSAKAKTIFEEIILIDQQITSLVQNEKDKNQLSLNQLKNNKQVSKKYQPYSKQTYGVFVDKSK
;
A
#
# COMPACT_ATOMS: atom_id res chain seq x y z
N MET A 1 17.65 6.51 23.31
CA MET A 1 17.74 5.68 22.10
C MET A 1 16.64 4.64 22.14
N ASP A 2 16.53 3.92 23.25
CA ASP A 2 15.45 2.96 23.47
C ASP A 2 14.05 3.59 23.34
N GLU A 3 13.82 4.81 23.84
CA GLU A 3 12.56 5.56 23.61
C GLU A 3 12.25 5.77 22.12
N LEU A 4 13.26 6.12 21.31
CA LEU A 4 13.06 6.31 19.86
C LEU A 4 12.71 4.99 19.16
N ILE A 5 13.27 3.88 19.64
CA ILE A 5 12.96 2.55 19.10
C ILE A 5 11.55 2.10 19.54
N GLU A 6 11.15 2.43 20.76
CA GLU A 6 9.79 2.20 21.25
C GLU A 6 8.76 2.99 20.44
N ASP A 7 9.03 4.27 20.17
CA ASP A 7 8.19 5.11 19.30
C ASP A 7 8.11 4.54 17.87
N MET A 8 9.23 4.00 17.35
CA MET A 8 9.24 3.31 16.05
C MET A 8 8.36 2.06 16.06
N TYR A 9 8.36 1.31 17.15
CA TYR A 9 7.51 0.14 17.31
C TYR A 9 6.05 0.51 17.33
N GLU A 10 5.65 1.49 18.14
CA GLU A 10 4.28 1.98 18.20
C GLU A 10 3.82 2.49 16.83
N THR A 11 4.67 3.24 16.14
CA THR A 11 4.40 3.71 14.76
C THR A 11 4.19 2.53 13.82
N THR A 12 5.00 1.47 13.91
CA THR A 12 4.88 0.27 13.06
C THR A 12 3.58 -0.50 13.35
N VAL A 13 3.16 -0.59 14.61
CA VAL A 13 1.87 -1.17 15.01
C VAL A 13 0.71 -0.34 14.45
N GLN A 14 0.79 0.99 14.54
CA GLN A 14 -0.23 1.89 13.99
C GLN A 14 -0.30 1.78 12.46
N MET A 15 0.83 1.67 11.76
CA MET A 15 0.86 1.44 10.31
C MET A 15 0.12 0.16 9.93
N HIS A 16 0.37 -0.94 10.65
CA HIS A 16 -0.33 -2.20 10.41
C HIS A 16 -1.85 -2.05 10.64
N LYS A 17 -2.25 -1.34 11.70
CA LYS A 17 -3.66 -1.05 11.99
C LYS A 17 -4.30 -0.19 10.89
N ALA A 18 -3.66 0.89 10.46
CA ALA A 18 -4.15 1.78 9.42
C ALA A 18 -4.39 1.01 8.09
N LEU A 19 -3.49 0.10 7.73
CA LEU A 19 -3.68 -0.79 6.58
C LEU A 19 -4.86 -1.75 6.74
N MET A 20 -5.03 -2.34 7.92
CA MET A 20 -6.16 -3.24 8.22
C MET A 20 -7.51 -2.51 8.19
N GLU A 21 -7.52 -1.21 8.51
CA GLU A 21 -8.70 -0.33 8.47
C GLU A 21 -8.87 0.38 7.11
N GLU A 22 -8.04 0.04 6.11
CA GLU A 22 -8.01 0.66 4.77
C GLU A 22 -7.79 2.19 4.79
N ASN A 23 -7.23 2.73 5.88
CA ASN A 23 -6.89 4.16 6.01
C ASN A 23 -5.51 4.44 5.39
N ILE A 24 -5.48 4.58 4.07
CA ILE A 24 -4.23 4.75 3.31
C ILE A 24 -3.53 6.07 3.61
N GLU A 25 -4.29 7.15 3.84
CA GLU A 25 -3.72 8.48 4.14
C GLU A 25 -2.93 8.46 5.46
N GLU A 26 -3.54 7.90 6.52
CA GLU A 26 -2.85 7.71 7.80
C GLU A 26 -1.64 6.78 7.68
N PHE A 27 -1.74 5.73 6.87
CA PHE A 27 -0.60 4.84 6.62
C PHE A 27 0.59 5.57 5.98
N GLU A 28 0.36 6.44 4.99
CA GLU A 28 1.42 7.22 4.31
C GLU A 28 2.09 8.23 5.26
N GLU A 29 1.29 8.89 6.10
CA GLU A 29 1.81 9.80 7.15
C GLU A 29 2.69 9.05 8.14
N LEU A 30 2.23 7.91 8.65
CA LEU A 30 2.96 7.07 9.59
C LEU A 30 4.23 6.48 8.98
N LEU A 31 4.20 6.09 7.70
CA LEU A 31 5.37 5.61 6.97
C LEU A 31 6.46 6.69 6.87
N SER A 32 6.05 7.92 6.55
CA SER A 32 6.95 9.07 6.48
C SER A 32 7.57 9.35 7.85
N LYS A 33 6.75 9.39 8.91
CA LYS A 33 7.18 9.56 10.29
C LYS A 33 8.18 8.48 10.72
N ARG A 34 7.90 7.21 10.39
CA ARG A 34 8.82 6.09 10.68
C ARG A 34 10.17 6.26 9.99
N ASN A 35 10.17 6.69 8.73
CA ASN A 35 11.41 6.91 7.98
C ASN A 35 12.26 8.01 8.61
N GLU A 36 11.66 9.10 9.09
CA GLU A 36 12.37 10.14 9.84
C GLU A 36 13.01 9.58 11.13
N MET A 37 12.30 8.72 11.86
CA MET A 37 12.85 8.06 13.05
C MET A 37 14.04 7.14 12.71
N MET A 38 13.96 6.39 11.60
CA MET A 38 15.05 5.53 11.15
C MET A 38 16.31 6.35 10.83
N ILE A 39 16.16 7.47 10.13
CA ILE A 39 17.25 8.41 9.85
C ILE A 39 17.87 8.92 11.17
N ALA A 40 17.03 9.33 12.12
CA ALA A 40 17.50 9.80 13.43
C ALA A 40 18.25 8.72 14.23
N VAL A 41 17.84 7.45 14.13
CA VAL A 41 18.57 6.32 14.72
C VAL A 41 19.94 6.16 14.07
N ASP A 42 20.00 6.18 12.73
CA ASP A 42 21.25 6.02 11.98
C ASP A 42 22.24 7.16 12.26
N GLU A 43 21.76 8.41 12.30
CA GLU A 43 22.57 9.58 12.66
C GLU A 43 23.12 9.48 14.08
N ARG A 44 22.28 9.11 15.05
CA ARG A 44 22.74 8.93 16.44
C ARG A 44 23.77 7.82 16.54
N LYS A 45 23.59 6.70 15.84
CA LYS A 45 24.56 5.61 15.81
C LYS A 45 25.88 6.06 15.17
N ALA A 46 25.84 6.84 14.10
CA ALA A 46 27.05 7.36 13.44
C ALA A 46 27.86 8.28 14.35
N ASN A 47 27.21 9.00 15.27
CA ASN A 47 27.86 9.90 16.23
C ASN A 47 28.55 9.18 17.41
N TYR A 48 28.33 7.88 17.59
CA TYR A 48 28.91 7.08 18.68
C TYR A 48 29.54 5.78 18.14
N SER A 49 30.87 5.77 17.93
CA SER A 49 31.58 4.65 17.28
C SER A 49 31.41 3.29 17.96
N ASP A 50 31.20 3.29 19.29
CA ASP A 50 31.10 2.08 20.10
C ASP A 50 29.66 1.80 20.57
N TYR A 51 28.67 2.42 19.91
CA TYR A 51 27.27 2.26 20.31
C TYR A 51 26.78 0.83 20.09
N MET A 52 26.27 0.23 21.16
CA MET A 52 25.64 -1.09 21.16
C MET A 52 24.18 -0.94 21.60
N TYR A 53 23.27 -1.54 20.83
CA TYR A 53 21.86 -1.62 21.21
C TYR A 53 21.68 -2.41 22.51
N SER A 54 20.78 -1.94 23.36
CA SER A 54 20.32 -2.69 24.53
C SER A 54 19.63 -4.00 24.10
N ALA A 55 19.55 -4.97 25.02
CA ALA A 55 18.82 -6.21 24.75
C ALA A 55 17.35 -5.94 24.40
N LYS A 56 16.73 -4.98 25.10
CA LYS A 56 15.35 -4.52 24.84
C LYS A 56 15.20 -3.96 23.43
N ALA A 57 16.09 -3.06 23.03
CA ALA A 57 16.11 -2.50 21.67
C ALA A 57 16.18 -3.58 20.59
N LYS A 58 17.02 -4.60 20.77
CA LYS A 58 17.14 -5.73 19.84
C LYS A 58 15.83 -6.52 19.71
N THR A 59 15.20 -6.84 20.85
CA THR A 59 13.89 -7.52 20.84
C THR A 59 12.83 -6.69 20.13
N ILE A 60 12.78 -5.37 20.37
CA ILE A 60 11.83 -4.50 19.69
C ILE A 60 12.06 -4.48 18.18
N PHE A 61 13.32 -4.43 17.72
CA PHE A 61 13.60 -4.52 16.29
C PHE A 61 13.16 -5.85 15.67
N GLU A 62 13.31 -6.97 16.37
CA GLU A 62 12.80 -8.27 15.91
C GLU A 62 11.27 -8.23 15.76
N GLU A 63 10.55 -7.63 16.71
CA GLU A 63 9.11 -7.46 16.61
C GLU A 63 8.69 -6.53 15.46
N ILE A 64 9.39 -5.42 15.27
CA ILE A 64 9.17 -4.50 14.12
C ILE A 64 9.31 -5.27 12.80
N ILE A 65 10.35 -6.10 12.66
CA ILE A 65 10.57 -6.90 11.44
C ILE A 65 9.41 -7.87 11.19
N LEU A 66 8.87 -8.49 12.23
CA LEU A 66 7.73 -9.40 12.10
C LEU A 66 6.48 -8.67 11.60
N ILE A 67 6.20 -7.47 12.13
CA ILE A 67 5.07 -6.66 11.69
C ILE A 67 5.29 -6.17 10.26
N ASP A 68 6.50 -5.76 9.90
CA ASP A 68 6.82 -5.34 8.52
C ASP A 68 6.58 -6.46 7.49
N GLN A 69 6.87 -7.71 7.83
CA GLN A 69 6.58 -8.85 6.98
C GLN A 69 5.07 -9.03 6.74
N GLN A 70 4.26 -8.78 7.78
CA GLN A 70 2.80 -8.79 7.66
C GLN A 70 2.31 -7.64 6.78
N ILE A 71 2.77 -6.41 7.03
CA ILE A 71 2.47 -5.21 6.23
C ILE A 71 2.83 -5.45 4.75
N THR A 72 4.03 -5.98 4.48
CA THR A 72 4.50 -6.26 3.11
C THR A 72 3.56 -7.24 2.41
N SER A 73 3.13 -8.28 3.11
CA SER A 73 2.19 -9.28 2.57
C SER A 73 0.83 -8.67 2.27
N LEU A 74 0.30 -7.83 3.15
CA LEU A 74 -0.97 -7.11 2.95
C LEU A 74 -0.91 -6.19 1.73
N VAL A 75 0.12 -5.35 1.64
CA VAL A 75 0.32 -4.43 0.51
C VAL A 75 0.48 -5.18 -0.81
N GLN A 76 1.22 -6.29 -0.82
CA GLN A 76 1.40 -7.11 -2.02
C GLN A 76 0.06 -7.73 -2.47
N ASN A 77 -0.73 -8.25 -1.54
CA ASN A 77 -2.06 -8.79 -1.85
C ASN A 77 -2.98 -7.72 -2.44
N GLU A 78 -3.00 -6.50 -1.88
CA GLU A 78 -3.80 -5.40 -2.40
C GLU A 78 -3.33 -4.93 -3.77
N LYS A 79 -2.02 -4.88 -4.00
CA LYS A 79 -1.45 -4.60 -5.32
C LYS A 79 -1.93 -5.61 -6.37
N ASP A 80 -1.92 -6.89 -6.04
CA ASP A 80 -2.34 -7.95 -6.96
C ASP A 80 -3.85 -7.87 -7.26
N LYS A 81 -4.68 -7.63 -6.24
CA LYS A 81 -6.12 -7.35 -6.42
C LYS A 81 -6.37 -6.15 -7.33
N ASN A 82 -5.68 -5.04 -7.08
CA ASN A 82 -5.80 -3.83 -7.88
C ASN A 82 -5.38 -4.05 -9.35
N GLN A 83 -4.33 -4.83 -9.58
CA GLN A 83 -3.90 -5.20 -10.92
C GLN A 83 -4.97 -6.03 -11.65
N LEU A 84 -5.62 -6.98 -10.97
CA LEU A 84 -6.73 -7.75 -11.53
C LEU A 84 -7.91 -6.84 -11.88
N SER A 85 -8.32 -5.95 -10.98
CA SER A 85 -9.40 -4.98 -11.20
C SER A 85 -9.12 -4.05 -12.39
N LEU A 86 -7.89 -3.55 -12.51
CA LEU A 86 -7.46 -2.73 -13.65
C LEU A 86 -7.53 -3.50 -14.98
N ASN A 87 -7.15 -4.78 -14.98
CA ASN A 87 -7.24 -5.62 -16.17
C ASN A 87 -8.70 -5.88 -16.57
N GLN A 88 -9.58 -6.12 -15.60
CA GLN A 88 -11.02 -6.24 -15.85
C GLN A 88 -11.61 -4.95 -16.43
N LEU A 89 -11.24 -3.78 -15.89
CA LEU A 89 -11.66 -2.49 -16.43
C LEU A 89 -11.19 -2.27 -17.87
N LYS A 90 -9.95 -2.65 -18.19
CA LYS A 90 -9.42 -2.60 -19.57
C LYS A 90 -10.22 -3.50 -20.51
N ASN A 91 -10.52 -4.73 -20.09
CA ASN A 91 -11.32 -5.68 -20.87
C ASN A 91 -12.75 -5.16 -21.08
N ASN A 92 -13.40 -4.66 -20.04
CA ASN A 92 -14.74 -4.07 -20.13
C ASN A 92 -14.77 -2.87 -21.06
N LYS A 93 -13.74 -2.01 -21.03
CA LYS A 93 -13.61 -0.88 -21.95
C LYS A 93 -13.43 -1.33 -23.40
N GLN A 94 -12.67 -2.40 -23.65
CA GLN A 94 -12.52 -2.96 -25.00
C GLN A 94 -13.82 -3.58 -25.51
N VAL A 95 -14.51 -4.37 -24.68
CA VAL A 95 -15.82 -4.96 -24.97
C VAL A 95 -16.83 -3.85 -25.27
N SER A 96 -16.97 -2.86 -24.39
CA SER A 96 -17.88 -1.72 -24.59
C SER A 96 -17.61 -0.99 -25.91
N LYS A 97 -16.34 -0.70 -26.25
CA LYS A 97 -15.98 -0.12 -27.56
C LYS A 97 -16.38 -1.01 -28.74
N LYS A 98 -16.23 -2.33 -28.64
CA LYS A 98 -16.62 -3.30 -29.68
C LYS A 98 -18.14 -3.35 -29.87
N TYR A 99 -18.93 -3.18 -28.82
CA TYR A 99 -20.39 -3.22 -28.86
C TYR A 99 -21.05 -1.84 -29.04
N GLN A 100 -20.30 -0.74 -28.90
CA GLN A 100 -20.76 0.63 -29.12
C GLN A 100 -21.46 0.84 -30.49
N PRO A 101 -20.99 0.26 -31.62
CA PRO A 101 -21.66 0.35 -32.91
C PRO A 101 -23.04 -0.31 -32.94
N TYR A 102 -23.17 -1.47 -32.29
CA TYR A 102 -24.43 -2.24 -32.25
C TYR A 102 -25.49 -1.56 -31.36
N SER A 103 -25.08 -0.85 -30.32
CA SER A 103 -26.00 -0.05 -29.48
C SER A 103 -26.68 1.10 -30.25
N LYS A 104 -26.01 1.66 -31.28
CA LYS A 104 -26.61 2.68 -32.16
C LYS A 104 -27.47 2.06 -33.26
N GLN A 105 -27.18 0.83 -33.69
CA GLN A 105 -27.93 0.15 -34.74
C GLN A 105 -29.31 -0.33 -34.27
N THR A 106 -29.49 -0.67 -32.99
CA THR A 106 -30.82 -1.07 -32.46
C THR A 106 -31.83 0.09 -32.40
N TYR A 107 -31.36 1.35 -32.47
CA TYR A 107 -32.22 2.54 -32.61
C TYR A 107 -32.28 3.07 -34.06
N GLY A 108 -31.62 2.39 -35.00
CA GLY A 108 -31.60 2.74 -36.41
C GLY A 108 -32.76 2.08 -37.15
N VAL A 109 -33.76 2.90 -37.48
CA VAL A 109 -34.87 2.63 -38.40
C VAL A 109 -34.45 1.69 -39.55
N PHE A 110 -35.09 0.53 -39.66
CA PHE A 110 -35.11 -0.27 -40.89
C PHE A 110 -35.84 0.55 -41.96
N VAL A 111 -35.09 1.26 -42.81
CA VAL A 111 -35.67 1.90 -43.99
C VAL A 111 -35.87 0.79 -45.02
N ASP A 112 -37.05 0.17 -44.97
CA ASP A 112 -37.57 -0.66 -46.05
C ASP A 112 -37.74 0.24 -47.28
N LYS A 113 -36.77 0.20 -48.19
CA LYS A 113 -36.86 0.90 -49.47
C LYS A 113 -37.69 0.02 -50.39
N SER A 114 -39.00 0.08 -50.21
CA SER A 114 -39.97 -0.54 -51.11
C SER A 114 -39.92 0.13 -52.49
N LYS A 115 -39.59 -0.68 -53.50
CA LYS A 115 -39.79 -0.56 -54.96
C LYS A 115 -39.40 0.72 -55.68
#